data_AF-A0A356FQU2-F1
#
_entry.id   AF-A0A356FQU2-F1
#
_cell.length_a   1.000
_cell.length_b   1.000
_cell.length_c   1.000
_cell.angle_alpha   90.00
_cell.angle_beta   90.00
_cell.angle_gamma   90.00
#
_symmetry.space_group_name_H-M   'P 1'
#
loop_
_entity.id
_entity.type
_entity.pdbx_description
1 polymer ?
#
loop_
_entity_poly.entity_id
_entity_poly.type
_entity_poly.pdbx_seq_one_letter_code
_entity_poly.pdbx_strand_id
1 'polypeptide(L)'
;MFTCKQVSNALNREDYENLSPLRRFFLKFHVKICVFCGKYNKQVMESQDMCRCYKEQDDNLQALRPPMPDNKKAALKNLLSEAQK
;
A
#
# COMPACT_ATOMS: atom_id res chain seq x y z
N MET A 1 -16.77 -3.85 21.71
CA MET A 1 -17.05 -4.55 20.44
C MET A 1 -16.67 -3.63 19.29
N PHE A 2 -15.55 -3.90 18.60
CA PHE A 2 -15.34 -3.30 17.28
C PHE A 2 -16.27 -4.03 16.32
N THR A 3 -17.16 -3.28 15.66
CA THR A 3 -17.99 -3.89 14.61
C THR A 3 -17.11 -4.17 13.39
N CYS A 4 -17.40 -5.24 12.65
CA CYS A 4 -16.65 -5.61 11.45
C CYS A 4 -16.53 -4.43 10.47
N LYS A 5 -17.57 -3.58 10.40
CA LYS A 5 -17.62 -2.37 9.60
C LYS A 5 -16.63 -1.30 10.08
N GLN A 6 -16.50 -1.10 11.38
CA GLN A 6 -15.51 -0.15 11.94
C GLN A 6 -14.08 -0.60 11.67
N VAL A 7 -13.82 -1.91 11.77
CA VAL A 7 -12.50 -2.51 11.47
C VAL A 7 -12.12 -2.29 10.01
N SER A 8 -13.02 -2.62 9.08
CA SER A 8 -12.73 -2.44 7.64
C SER A 8 -12.62 -0.97 7.25
N ASN A 9 -13.41 -0.08 7.85
CA ASN A 9 -13.33 1.34 7.55
C ASN A 9 -12.03 1.96 8.10
N ALA A 10 -11.57 1.51 9.28
CA ALA A 10 -10.28 1.91 9.84
C ALA A 10 -9.12 1.41 8.96
N LEU A 11 -9.14 0.13 8.56
CA LEU A 11 -8.12 -0.45 7.67
C LEU A 11 -8.05 0.22 6.30
N ASN A 12 -9.18 0.68 5.76
CA ASN A 12 -9.20 1.34 4.46
C ASN A 12 -8.70 2.80 4.51
N ARG A 13 -8.94 3.49 5.62
CA ARG A 13 -8.55 4.91 5.78
C ARG A 13 -7.11 5.08 6.27
N GLU A 14 -6.64 4.18 7.12
CA GLU A 14 -5.34 4.29 7.76
C GLU A 14 -4.59 2.95 7.69
N ASP A 15 -3.30 3.01 7.41
CA ASP A 15 -2.42 1.84 7.48
C ASP A 15 -2.40 1.32 8.93
N TYR A 16 -2.61 0.01 9.11
CA TYR A 16 -2.73 -0.58 10.44
C TYR A 16 -1.44 -0.48 11.27
N GLU A 17 -0.27 -0.27 10.66
CA GLU A 17 0.98 0.00 11.36
C GLU A 17 0.95 1.35 12.12
N ASN A 18 0.22 2.34 11.61
CA ASN A 18 0.12 3.67 12.21
C ASN A 18 -0.88 3.74 13.36
N LEU A 19 -1.66 2.68 13.59
CA LEU A 19 -2.61 2.61 14.70
C LEU A 19 -1.89 2.45 16.04
N SER A 20 -2.49 2.99 17.09
CA SER A 20 -2.01 2.80 18.47
C SER A 20 -1.85 1.30 18.79
N PRO A 21 -0.81 0.87 19.53
CA PRO A 21 -0.49 -0.55 19.74
C PRO A 21 -1.68 -1.38 20.28
N LEU A 22 -2.46 -0.79 21.18
CA LEU A 22 -3.69 -1.38 21.73
C LEU A 22 -4.75 -1.64 20.64
N ARG A 23 -4.98 -0.66 19.76
CA ARG A 23 -5.95 -0.80 18.66
C ARG A 23 -5.50 -1.86 17.66
N ARG A 24 -4.20 -1.90 17.35
CA ARG A 24 -3.61 -2.91 16.47
C ARG A 24 -3.80 -4.32 17.02
N PHE A 25 -3.66 -4.52 18.34
CA PHE A 25 -3.92 -5.81 18.97
C PHE A 25 -5.38 -6.25 18.82
N PHE A 26 -6.34 -5.38 19.16
CA PHE A 26 -7.77 -5.68 19.01
C PHE A 26 -8.17 -5.94 17.56
N LEU A 27 -7.59 -5.20 16.61
CA LEU A 27 -7.80 -5.39 15.17
C LEU A 27 -7.33 -6.79 14.73
N LYS A 28 -6.09 -7.17 15.07
CA LYS A 28 -5.53 -8.50 14.77
C LYS A 28 -6.35 -9.62 15.41
N PHE A 29 -6.78 -9.44 16.66
CA PHE A 29 -7.63 -10.40 17.36
C PHE A 29 -9.00 -10.56 16.67
N HIS A 30 -9.64 -9.45 16.29
CA HIS A 30 -10.91 -9.47 15.59
C HIS A 30 -10.81 -10.14 14.22
N VAL A 31 -9.80 -9.81 13.42
CA VAL A 31 -9.56 -10.44 12.11
C VAL A 31 -9.29 -11.94 12.25
N LYS A 32 -8.66 -12.38 13.35
CA LYS A 32 -8.39 -13.81 13.61
C LYS A 32 -9.64 -14.61 14.05
N ILE A 33 -10.58 -13.97 14.73
CA ILE A 33 -11.77 -14.64 15.30
C ILE A 33 -13.00 -14.53 14.40
N CYS A 34 -13.13 -13.42 13.67
CA CYS A 34 -14.28 -13.14 12.83
C CYS A 34 -14.19 -13.91 11.51
N VAL A 35 -15.02 -14.94 11.33
CA VAL A 35 -15.07 -15.72 10.07
C VAL A 35 -15.61 -14.92 8.87
N PHE A 36 -16.46 -13.91 9.11
CA PHE A 36 -17.04 -13.09 8.05
C PHE A 36 -16.05 -12.06 7.49
N CYS A 37 -15.41 -11.33 8.39
CA CYS A 37 -14.58 -10.19 8.06
C CYS A 37 -13.09 -10.53 8.07
N GLY A 38 -12.70 -11.65 8.68
CA GLY A 38 -11.31 -12.08 8.83
C GLY A 38 -10.61 -12.29 7.49
N LYS A 39 -11.25 -12.99 6.54
CA LYS A 39 -10.63 -13.28 5.23
C LYS A 39 -10.34 -12.00 4.43
N TYR A 40 -11.31 -11.11 4.32
CA TYR A 40 -11.17 -9.85 3.58
C TYR A 40 -10.15 -8.92 4.25
N ASN A 41 -10.29 -8.66 5.55
CA ASN A 41 -9.39 -7.76 6.24
C ASN A 41 -7.96 -8.31 6.31
N LYS A 42 -7.78 -9.64 6.35
CA LYS A 42 -6.45 -10.26 6.23
C LYS A 42 -5.82 -9.97 4.87
N GLN A 43 -6.57 -10.10 3.77
CA GLN A 43 -6.06 -9.74 2.44
C GLN A 43 -5.70 -8.24 2.33
N VAL A 44 -6.50 -7.36 2.94
CA VAL A 44 -6.18 -5.93 2.98
C VAL A 44 -4.89 -5.67 3.74
N MET A 45 -4.69 -6.33 4.89
CA MET A 45 -3.43 -6.22 5.65
C MET A 45 -2.23 -6.75 4.86
N GLU A 46 -2.36 -7.91 4.20
CA GLU A 46 -1.32 -8.47 3.33
C GLU A 46 -0.97 -7.51 2.18
N SER A 47 -1.98 -6.85 1.59
CA SER A 47 -1.77 -5.83 0.55
C SER A 47 -1.01 -4.61 1.08
N GLN A 48 -1.36 -4.12 2.26
CA GLN A 48 -0.64 -3.01 2.91
C GLN A 48 0.81 -3.40 3.21
N ASP A 49 1.05 -4.63 3.67
CA ASP A 49 2.40 -5.16 3.90
C ASP A 49 3.21 -5.23 2.61
N MET A 50 2.62 -5.72 1.51
CA MET A 50 3.28 -5.73 0.19
C MET A 50 3.63 -4.33 -0.29
N CYS A 51 2.71 -3.37 -0.20
CA CYS A 51 2.97 -1.98 -0.57
C CYS A 51 4.11 -1.37 0.25
N ARG A 52 4.18 -1.68 1.55
CA ARG A 52 5.24 -1.19 2.43
C ARG A 52 6.59 -1.80 2.08
N CYS A 53 6.68 -3.12 1.92
CA CYS A 53 7.91 -3.79 1.48
C CYS A 53 8.38 -3.28 0.13
N TYR A 54 7.45 -3.07 -0.81
CA TYR A 54 7.78 -2.53 -2.13
C TYR A 54 8.32 -1.10 -2.04
N LYS A 55 7.70 -0.24 -1.23
CA LYS A 55 8.17 1.13 -1.02
C LYS A 55 9.56 1.17 -0.38
N GLU A 56 9.78 0.36 0.66
CA GLU A 56 11.08 0.23 1.31
C GLU A 56 12.14 -0.28 0.32
N GLN A 57 11.78 -1.25 -0.53
CA GLN A 57 12.67 -1.73 -1.58
C GLN A 57 12.95 -0.66 -2.64
N ASP A 58 11.96 0.11 -3.09
CA ASP A 58 12.17 1.20 -4.05
C ASP A 58 13.04 2.31 -3.45
N ASP A 59 12.82 2.70 -2.19
CA ASP A 59 13.64 3.69 -1.49
C ASP A 59 15.11 3.24 -1.39
N ASN A 60 15.35 1.96 -1.07
CA ASN A 60 16.71 1.39 -1.06
C ASN A 60 17.33 1.35 -2.47
N LEU A 61 16.54 1.06 -3.50
CA LEU A 61 16.99 1.02 -4.89
C LEU A 61 17.14 2.40 -5.52
N GLN A 62 16.44 3.43 -5.04
CA GLN A 62 16.59 4.81 -5.48
C GLN A 62 18.01 5.31 -5.24
N ALA A 63 18.62 4.94 -4.12
CA ALA A 63 20.02 5.27 -3.83
C ALA A 63 21.01 4.67 -4.84
N LEU A 64 20.63 3.55 -5.48
CA LEU A 64 21.44 2.84 -6.48
C LEU A 64 21.03 3.18 -7.92
N ARG A 65 19.94 3.94 -8.10
CA ARG A 65 19.37 4.20 -9.42
C ARG A 65 20.22 5.26 -10.14
N PRO A 66 20.78 4.96 -11.31
CA PRO A 66 21.49 5.97 -12.08
C PRO A 66 20.52 7.11 -12.47
N PRO A 67 21.00 8.37 -12.50
CA PRO A 67 20.17 9.49 -12.90
C PRO A 67 19.61 9.28 -14.30
N MET A 68 18.35 9.64 -14.50
CA MET A 68 17.71 9.49 -15.80
C MET A 68 18.39 10.43 -16.80
N PRO A 69 18.86 9.94 -17.95
CA PRO A 69 19.55 10.77 -18.93
C PRO A 69 18.59 11.80 -19.55
N ASP A 70 19.08 13.04 -19.69
CA ASP A 70 18.27 14.21 -20.12
C ASP A 70 17.54 14.00 -21.46
N ASN A 71 18.12 13.19 -22.35
CA ASN A 71 17.56 12.92 -23.67
C ASN A 71 16.25 12.09 -23.63
N LYS A 72 15.99 11.33 -22.56
CA LYS A 72 14.78 10.49 -22.46
C LYS A 72 13.52 11.32 -22.33
N LYS A 73 13.58 12.48 -21.69
CA LYS A 73 12.42 13.39 -21.56
C LYS A 73 12.02 13.98 -22.91
N ALA A 74 13.00 14.37 -23.73
CA ALA A 74 12.77 14.88 -25.08
C ALA A 74 12.24 13.77 -26.01
N ALA A 75 12.85 12.57 -25.97
CA ALA A 75 12.40 11.42 -26.73
C ALA A 75 10.95 11.01 -26.38
N LEU A 76 10.58 11.02 -25.10
CA LEU A 76 9.23 10.70 -24.65
C LEU A 76 8.19 11.72 -25.12
N LYS A 77 8.54 13.02 -25.09
CA LYS A 77 7.65 14.09 -25.61
C LYS A 77 7.39 13.93 -27.10
N ASN A 78 8.41 13.56 -27.88
CA ASN A 78 8.26 13.34 -29.31
C ASN A 78 7.33 12.15 -29.59
N LEU A 79 7.51 11.02 -28.90
CA LEU A 79 6.63 9.85 -29.02
C LEU A 79 5.17 10.17 -28.67
N LEU A 80 4.93 10.97 -27.62
CA LEU A 80 3.57 11.40 -27.25
C LEU A 80 2.93 12.29 -28.32
N SER A 81 3.71 13.17 -28.95
CA SER A 81 3.23 14.04 -30.02
C SER A 81 2.96 13.29 -31.33
N GLU A 82 3.72 12.23 -31.61
CA GLU A 82 3.50 11.35 -32.76
C GLU A 82 2.26 10.46 -32.56
N ALA A 83 2.00 10.01 -31.33
CA ALA A 83 0.82 9.21 -31.00
C ALA A 83 -0.52 9.99 -30.99
N GLN A 84 -0.46 11.32 -31.04
CA GLN A 84 -1.65 12.20 -31.06
C GLN A 84 -2.00 12.74 -32.47
N LYS A 85 -1.23 12.36 -33.51
CA LYS A 85 -1.54 12.62 -34.92
C LYS A 85 -2.32 11.47 -35.54
#